data_AF-A0A2E5NFI0-F1
#
_entry.id   AF-A0A2E5NFI0-F1
#
_cell.length_a   1.000
_cell.length_b   1.000
_cell.length_c   1.000
_cell.angle_alpha   90.00
_cell.angle_beta   90.00
_cell.angle_gamma   90.00
#
_symmetry.space_group_name_H-M   'P 1'
#
loop_
_entity.id
_entity.type
_entity.pdbx_description
1 polymer ?
#
loop_
_entity_poly.entity_id
_entity_poly.type
_entity_poly.pdbx_seq_one_letter_code
_entity_poly.pdbx_strand_id
1 'polypeptide(L)'
;MTPTPELKSAQNLTSADYLASRVKEAYHSLGTDNLSDIESLYASDIYFEDPSHAVQGRPALMRHFAKLFVNLDKCSFKYHSTIVNDTDVFMTWTMFLNHPKLRSGDTVRVEGASYLRTRNGKVYYHRDYFDLGSMLYENVPLLGPIIRKLKQRLGQ
;
A
#
# COMPACT_ATOMS: atom_id res chain seq x y z
N MET A 1 11.18 26.62 -30.84
CA MET A 1 11.19 26.78 -29.38
C MET A 1 9.90 26.18 -28.84
N THR A 2 10.05 25.40 -27.77
CA THR A 2 9.10 24.45 -27.17
C THR A 2 7.69 25.03 -26.95
N PRO A 3 6.60 24.28 -27.20
CA PRO A 3 5.28 24.69 -26.77
C PRO A 3 5.26 24.81 -25.23
N THR A 4 4.85 25.97 -24.73
CA THR A 4 4.54 26.17 -23.31
C THR A 4 3.44 25.19 -22.92
N PRO A 5 3.64 24.26 -21.98
CA PRO A 5 2.55 23.44 -21.48
C PRO A 5 1.55 24.35 -20.76
N GLU A 6 0.29 24.22 -21.14
CA GLU A 6 -0.85 24.96 -20.62
C GLU A 6 -0.95 24.88 -19.09
N LEU A 7 -1.29 26.01 -18.47
CA LEU A 7 -1.72 26.10 -17.09
C LEU A 7 -2.97 25.21 -16.90
N LYS A 8 -2.81 24.06 -16.24
CA LYS A 8 -3.95 23.26 -15.79
C LYS A 8 -4.64 23.99 -14.66
N SER A 9 -5.76 24.63 -14.97
CA SER A 9 -6.66 25.17 -13.95
C SER A 9 -7.10 24.04 -13.02
N ALA A 10 -6.90 24.27 -11.72
CA ALA A 10 -7.47 23.45 -10.68
C ALA A 10 -8.95 23.80 -10.54
N GLN A 11 -9.87 23.04 -11.14
CA GLN A 11 -11.29 23.03 -10.77
C GLN A 11 -11.99 21.81 -11.37
N ASN A 12 -12.53 20.95 -10.49
CA ASN A 12 -13.23 19.67 -10.71
C ASN A 12 -12.35 18.44 -10.46
N LEU A 13 -12.05 18.18 -9.18
CA LEU A 13 -11.58 16.87 -8.72
C LEU A 13 -12.62 15.81 -9.13
N THR A 14 -12.19 14.76 -9.83
CA THR A 14 -13.06 13.62 -10.15
C THR A 14 -13.41 12.84 -8.88
N SER A 15 -14.40 11.93 -8.96
CA SER A 15 -14.67 11.01 -7.85
C SER A 15 -13.45 10.14 -7.49
N ALA A 16 -12.59 9.83 -8.47
CA ALA A 16 -11.35 9.11 -8.27
C ALA A 16 -10.28 9.98 -7.58
N ASP A 17 -10.18 11.27 -7.90
CA ASP A 17 -9.27 12.20 -7.19
C ASP A 17 -9.66 12.37 -5.72
N TYR A 18 -10.97 12.51 -5.46
CA TYR A 18 -11.50 12.57 -4.11
C TYR A 18 -11.18 11.28 -3.34
N LEU A 19 -11.43 10.12 -3.96
CA LEU A 19 -11.16 8.84 -3.32
C LEU A 19 -9.66 8.61 -3.11
N ALA A 20 -8.80 9.03 -4.03
CA ALA A 20 -7.35 8.98 -3.87
C ALA A 20 -6.91 9.81 -2.64
N SER A 21 -7.48 10.99 -2.46
CA SER A 21 -7.19 11.85 -1.30
C SER A 21 -7.64 11.18 0.00
N ARG A 22 -8.85 10.61 0.03
CA ARG A 22 -9.38 9.86 1.17
C ARG A 22 -8.56 8.62 1.52
N VAL A 23 -8.06 7.90 0.51
CA VAL A 23 -7.15 6.76 0.72
C VAL A 23 -5.86 7.23 1.36
N LYS A 24 -5.23 8.29 0.84
CA LYS A 24 -3.99 8.81 1.42
C LYS A 24 -4.15 9.24 2.87
N GLU A 25 -5.25 9.91 3.19
CA GLU A 25 -5.56 10.34 4.56
C GLU A 25 -5.76 9.15 5.49
N ALA A 26 -6.58 8.17 5.10
CA ALA A 26 -6.85 6.99 5.91
C ALA A 26 -5.58 6.14 6.13
N TYR A 27 -4.69 6.06 5.13
CA TYR A 27 -3.46 5.29 5.20
C TYR A 27 -2.26 6.08 5.74
N HIS A 28 -2.41 7.37 6.03
CA HIS A 28 -1.31 8.20 6.53
C HIS A 28 -0.78 7.68 7.88
N SER A 29 -1.68 7.22 8.75
CA SER A 29 -1.36 6.60 10.03
C SER A 29 -2.28 5.41 10.24
N LEU A 30 -1.79 4.20 10.00
CA LEU A 30 -2.56 2.97 10.15
C LEU A 30 -2.48 2.45 11.59
N GLY A 31 -3.63 2.14 12.17
CA GLY A 31 -3.75 1.52 13.49
C GLY A 31 -5.07 0.77 13.64
N THR A 32 -5.33 0.20 14.82
CA THR A 32 -6.64 -0.43 15.09
C THR A 32 -7.78 0.57 15.10
N ASP A 33 -7.47 1.83 15.42
CA ASP A 33 -8.47 2.84 15.73
C ASP A 33 -9.11 3.48 14.49
N ASN A 34 -8.52 3.27 13.30
CA ASN A 34 -9.02 3.82 12.03
C ASN A 34 -9.52 2.76 11.03
N LEU A 35 -9.72 1.51 11.47
CA LEU A 35 -10.22 0.44 10.60
C LEU A 35 -11.60 0.74 10.00
N SER A 36 -12.47 1.47 10.72
CA SER A 36 -13.78 1.88 10.20
C SER A 36 -13.68 2.85 9.02
N ASP A 37 -12.74 3.80 9.09
CA ASP A 37 -12.50 4.77 8.02
C ASP A 37 -11.97 4.07 6.78
N ILE A 38 -11.06 3.10 6.97
CA ILE A 38 -10.53 2.26 5.90
C ILE A 38 -11.65 1.41 5.28
N GLU A 39 -12.49 0.76 6.09
CA GLU A 39 -13.62 -0.03 5.59
C GLU A 39 -14.53 0.80 4.68
N SER A 40 -14.76 2.06 5.06
CA SER A 40 -15.62 2.97 4.31
C SER A 40 -15.12 3.24 2.88
N LEU A 41 -13.85 3.04 2.57
CA LEU A 41 -13.29 3.28 1.24
C LEU A 41 -13.64 2.17 0.24
N TYR A 42 -13.96 0.97 0.73
CA TYR A 42 -14.05 -0.23 -0.09
C TYR A 42 -15.48 -0.64 -0.43
N ALA A 43 -15.67 -1.08 -1.67
CA ALA A 43 -16.88 -1.73 -2.13
C ALA A 43 -17.05 -3.08 -1.39
N SER A 44 -18.29 -3.56 -1.28
CA SER A 44 -18.57 -4.85 -0.63
C SER A 44 -17.86 -6.03 -1.31
N ASP A 45 -17.62 -5.92 -2.62
CA ASP A 45 -16.99 -6.92 -3.47
C ASP A 45 -15.55 -6.59 -3.87
N ILE A 46 -14.84 -5.78 -3.08
CA ILE A 46 -13.42 -5.47 -3.27
C ILE A 46 -12.59 -6.74 -3.53
N TYR A 47 -11.78 -6.71 -4.58
CA TYR A 47 -10.64 -7.62 -4.75
C TYR A 47 -9.36 -6.89 -4.35
N PHE A 48 -8.66 -7.42 -3.36
CA PHE A 48 -7.38 -6.88 -2.90
C PHE A 48 -6.27 -7.91 -3.15
N GLU A 49 -5.13 -7.46 -3.66
CA GLU A 49 -3.94 -8.30 -3.76
C GLU A 49 -2.65 -7.53 -3.47
N ASP A 50 -1.72 -8.20 -2.81
CA ASP A 50 -0.35 -7.75 -2.63
C ASP A 50 0.61 -8.90 -2.97
N PRO A 51 1.95 -8.71 -2.90
CA PRO A 51 2.90 -9.78 -3.19
C PRO A 51 2.79 -11.03 -2.29
N SER A 52 2.10 -10.96 -1.16
CA SER A 52 1.96 -12.01 -0.16
C SER A 52 0.61 -12.73 -0.19
N HIS A 53 -0.47 -12.04 -0.55
CA HIS A 53 -1.82 -12.54 -0.40
C HIS A 53 -2.82 -11.86 -1.32
N ALA A 54 -3.91 -12.56 -1.66
CA ALA A 54 -5.07 -12.00 -2.34
C ALA A 54 -6.34 -12.34 -1.57
N VAL A 55 -7.29 -11.40 -1.50
CA VAL A 55 -8.56 -11.56 -0.80
C VAL A 55 -9.73 -11.00 -1.62
N GLN A 56 -10.88 -11.65 -1.49
CA GLN A 56 -12.13 -11.25 -2.15
C GLN A 56 -13.18 -10.90 -1.10
N GLY A 57 -13.79 -9.72 -1.25
CA GLY A 57 -14.87 -9.21 -0.43
C GLY A 57 -14.40 -8.44 0.80
N ARG A 58 -15.15 -7.38 1.15
CA ARG A 58 -14.82 -6.47 2.25
C ARG A 58 -14.62 -7.15 3.60
N PRO A 59 -15.44 -8.14 4.02
CA PRO A 59 -15.22 -8.84 5.29
C PRO A 59 -13.88 -9.59 5.35
N ALA A 60 -13.42 -10.16 4.22
CA ALA A 60 -12.13 -10.84 4.16
C ALA A 60 -10.98 -9.85 4.24
N LEU A 61 -11.09 -8.72 3.52
CA LEU A 61 -10.14 -7.61 3.58
C LEU A 61 -9.99 -7.06 5.00
N MET A 62 -11.08 -6.76 5.70
CA MET A 62 -11.01 -6.20 7.05
C MET A 62 -10.39 -7.18 8.06
N ARG A 63 -10.68 -8.48 7.94
CA ARG A 63 -10.00 -9.51 8.76
C ARG A 63 -8.50 -9.60 8.46
N HIS A 64 -8.11 -9.42 7.20
CA HIS A 64 -6.71 -9.41 6.79
C HIS A 64 -5.98 -8.18 7.38
N PHE A 65 -6.54 -6.98 7.22
CA PHE A 65 -6.00 -5.74 7.79
C PHE A 65 -5.93 -5.75 9.31
N ALA A 66 -6.95 -6.25 10.00
CA ALA A 66 -6.91 -6.39 11.46
C ALA A 66 -5.71 -7.25 11.90
N LYS A 67 -5.41 -8.36 11.21
CA LYS A 67 -4.24 -9.20 11.52
C LYS A 67 -2.91 -8.50 11.22
N LEU A 68 -2.83 -7.76 10.11
CA LEU A 68 -1.63 -7.01 9.74
C LEU A 68 -1.35 -5.88 10.73
N PHE A 69 -2.37 -5.15 11.17
CA PHE A 69 -2.20 -3.94 11.99
C PHE A 69 -2.12 -4.20 13.50
N VAL A 70 -2.63 -5.34 14.00
CA VAL A 70 -2.59 -5.69 15.44
C VAL A 70 -1.17 -5.70 16.05
N ASN A 71 -0.11 -5.86 15.25
CA ASN A 71 1.27 -5.91 15.73
C ASN A 71 2.17 -4.78 15.17
N LEU A 72 1.61 -3.78 14.50
CA LEU A 72 2.39 -2.63 14.02
C LEU A 72 2.40 -1.55 15.09
N ASP A 73 3.58 -1.26 15.66
CA ASP A 73 3.72 -0.16 16.62
C ASP A 73 3.50 1.18 15.93
N LYS A 74 4.05 1.33 14.72
CA LYS A 74 3.81 2.47 13.81
C LYS A 74 3.89 1.98 12.36
N CYS A 75 2.88 2.34 11.58
CA CYS A 75 2.89 2.17 10.13
C CYS A 75 2.37 3.45 9.48
N SER A 76 3.20 4.07 8.63
CA SER A 76 2.83 5.30 7.93
C SER A 76 3.29 5.27 6.48
N PHE A 77 2.56 6.00 5.66
CA PHE A 77 2.83 6.11 4.23
C PHE A 77 3.18 7.55 3.87
N LYS A 78 4.28 7.72 3.13
CA LYS A 78 4.62 8.96 2.44
C LYS A 78 4.36 8.77 0.95
N TYR A 79 3.33 9.42 0.43
CA TYR A 79 3.00 9.41 -0.99
C TYR A 79 3.87 10.41 -1.77
N HIS A 80 4.32 10.02 -2.96
CA HIS A 80 5.17 10.85 -3.82
C HIS A 80 4.46 11.34 -5.07
N SER A 81 3.71 10.45 -5.73
CA SER A 81 2.97 10.78 -6.95
C SER A 81 1.60 10.13 -6.94
N THR A 82 0.66 10.75 -7.66
CA THR A 82 -0.67 10.21 -7.90
C THR A 82 -1.07 10.54 -9.32
N ILE A 83 -1.42 9.50 -10.05
CA ILE A 83 -1.90 9.59 -11.42
C ILE A 83 -3.33 9.06 -11.37
N VAL A 84 -4.28 9.90 -11.78
CA VAL A 84 -5.68 9.53 -11.89
C VAL A 84 -6.05 9.56 -13.37
N ASN A 85 -6.72 8.50 -13.82
CA ASN A 85 -7.25 8.40 -15.17
C ASN A 85 -8.66 7.81 -15.09
N ASP A 86 -9.66 8.67 -15.26
CA ASP A 86 -11.09 8.31 -15.12
C ASP A 86 -11.39 7.65 -13.76
N THR A 87 -11.53 6.33 -13.75
CA THR A 87 -11.87 5.53 -12.56
C THR A 87 -10.66 4.82 -11.96
N ASP A 88 -9.49 4.93 -12.57
CA ASP A 88 -8.26 4.28 -12.17
C ASP A 88 -7.33 5.27 -11.45
N VAL A 89 -6.70 4.81 -10.36
CA VAL A 89 -5.77 5.60 -9.55
C VAL A 89 -4.48 4.81 -9.38
N PHE A 90 -3.35 5.43 -9.67
CA PHE A 90 -2.03 4.90 -9.38
C PHE A 90 -1.29 5.82 -8.42
N MET A 91 -0.73 5.29 -7.35
CA MET A 91 -0.02 6.05 -6.33
C MET A 91 1.32 5.43 -6.04
N THR A 92 2.39 6.22 -6.00
CA THR A 92 3.69 5.77 -5.52
C THR A 92 3.91 6.25 -4.10
N TRP A 93 4.54 5.42 -3.28
CA TRP A 93 4.70 5.69 -1.86
C TRP A 93 5.94 5.03 -1.28
N THR A 94 6.36 5.55 -0.13
CA THR A 94 7.26 4.87 0.79
C THR A 94 6.48 4.55 2.06
N MET A 95 6.49 3.27 2.46
CA MET A 95 5.96 2.81 3.75
C MET A 95 7.08 2.81 4.78
N PHE A 96 6.78 3.34 5.96
CA PHE A 96 7.63 3.29 7.14
C PHE A 96 6.95 2.41 8.18
N LEU A 97 7.59 1.31 8.55
CA LEU A 97 7.05 0.35 9.50
C LEU A 97 8.01 0.13 10.66
N ASN A 98 7.46 0.12 11.87
CA ASN A 98 8.15 -0.30 13.07
C ASN A 98 7.44 -1.55 13.58
N HIS A 99 8.17 -2.66 13.62
CA HIS A 99 7.65 -3.91 14.13
C HIS A 99 8.68 -4.52 15.08
N PRO A 100 8.32 -4.92 16.31
CA PRO A 100 9.29 -5.40 17.31
C PRO A 100 10.16 -6.56 16.81
N LYS A 101 9.64 -7.39 15.90
CA LYS A 101 10.36 -8.53 15.31
C LYS A 101 11.21 -8.18 14.08
N LEU A 102 11.19 -6.94 13.60
CA LEU A 102 11.97 -6.45 12.46
C LEU A 102 13.00 -5.44 12.95
N ARG A 103 14.29 -5.63 12.59
CA ARG A 103 15.42 -4.79 13.03
C ARG A 103 15.37 -4.35 14.51
N SER A 104 14.96 -5.24 15.43
CA SER A 104 14.85 -4.93 16.85
C SER A 104 13.97 -3.70 17.19
N GLY A 105 12.98 -3.38 16.35
CA GLY A 105 12.08 -2.23 16.52
C GLY A 105 12.45 -0.97 15.72
N ASP A 106 13.57 -0.97 15.00
CA ASP A 106 13.95 0.14 14.11
C ASP A 106 12.95 0.31 12.95
N THR A 107 12.86 1.55 12.45
CA THR A 107 12.01 1.86 11.29
C THR A 107 12.58 1.24 10.01
N VAL A 108 11.77 0.42 9.37
CA VAL A 108 12.04 -0.16 8.05
C VAL A 108 11.35 0.68 6.99
N ARG A 109 12.07 0.95 5.89
CA ARG A 109 11.58 1.68 4.73
C ARG A 109 11.29 0.71 3.59
N VAL A 110 10.10 0.77 3.01
CA VAL A 110 9.70 -0.05 1.86
C VAL A 110 9.17 0.86 0.75
N GLU A 111 9.74 0.76 -0.44
CA GLU A 111 9.18 1.43 -1.63
C GLU A 111 8.07 0.60 -2.24
N GLY A 112 7.02 1.29 -2.68
CA GLY A 112 5.92 0.65 -3.36
C GLY A 112 5.05 1.58 -4.17
N ALA A 113 4.02 0.98 -4.73
CA ALA A 113 2.94 1.65 -5.43
C ALA A 113 1.63 0.89 -5.27
N SER A 114 0.52 1.61 -5.32
CA SER A 114 -0.82 1.02 -5.33
C SER A 114 -1.52 1.36 -6.63
N TYR A 115 -2.19 0.38 -7.21
CA TYR A 115 -3.14 0.56 -8.31
C TYR A 115 -4.56 0.27 -7.82
N LEU A 116 -5.44 1.24 -7.96
CA LEU A 116 -6.82 1.18 -7.53
C LEU A 116 -7.75 1.33 -8.73
N ARG A 117 -8.85 0.59 -8.73
CA ARG A 117 -9.99 0.86 -9.60
C ARG A 117 -11.21 1.18 -8.76
N THR A 118 -11.92 2.20 -9.21
CA THR A 118 -12.99 2.83 -8.42
C THR A 118 -14.31 2.76 -9.15
N ARG A 119 -15.40 2.67 -8.41
CA ARG A 119 -16.77 2.82 -8.94
C ARG A 119 -17.70 3.25 -7.82
N ASN A 120 -18.71 4.05 -8.13
CA ASN A 120 -19.72 4.50 -7.16
C ASN A 120 -19.09 5.09 -5.87
N GLY A 121 -17.97 5.82 -6.02
CA GLY A 121 -17.25 6.42 -4.90
C GLY A 121 -16.54 5.43 -3.95
N LYS A 122 -16.30 4.19 -4.40
CA LYS A 122 -15.61 3.14 -3.63
C LYS A 122 -14.52 2.46 -4.45
N VAL A 123 -13.51 1.92 -3.78
CA VAL A 123 -12.49 1.06 -4.38
C VAL A 123 -13.04 -0.36 -4.49
N TYR A 124 -13.08 -0.93 -5.69
CA TYR A 124 -13.50 -2.32 -5.93
C TYR A 124 -12.35 -3.22 -6.39
N TYR A 125 -11.20 -2.65 -6.74
CA TYR A 125 -9.96 -3.37 -6.98
C TYR A 125 -8.82 -2.57 -6.37
N HIS A 126 -7.96 -3.22 -5.58
CA HIS A 126 -6.78 -2.62 -4.97
C HIS A 126 -5.62 -3.61 -5.10
N ARG A 127 -4.58 -3.22 -5.83
CA ARG A 127 -3.33 -3.97 -5.87
C ARG A 127 -2.17 -3.15 -5.34
N ASP A 128 -1.40 -3.76 -4.44
CA ASP A 128 -0.13 -3.22 -3.98
C ASP A 128 1.04 -3.90 -4.71
N TYR A 129 2.01 -3.07 -5.09
CA TYR A 129 3.29 -3.44 -5.66
C TYR A 129 4.38 -2.92 -4.72
N PHE A 130 5.09 -3.82 -4.05
CA PHE A 130 6.25 -3.43 -3.26
C PHE A 130 7.27 -4.57 -3.23
N ASP A 131 8.51 -4.23 -2.92
CA ASP A 131 9.57 -5.22 -2.82
C ASP A 131 9.52 -5.92 -1.45
N LEU A 132 8.77 -7.01 -1.39
CA LEU A 132 8.69 -7.90 -0.23
C LEU A 132 10.08 -8.46 0.15
N GLY A 133 10.97 -8.60 -0.82
CA GLY A 133 12.35 -8.97 -0.61
C GLY A 133 13.10 -7.92 0.19
N SER A 134 13.10 -6.65 -0.23
CA SER A 134 13.72 -5.56 0.54
C SER A 134 13.17 -5.47 1.97
N MET A 135 11.87 -5.71 2.15
CA MET A 135 11.19 -5.71 3.44
C MET A 135 11.63 -6.89 4.34
N LEU A 136 11.77 -8.10 3.80
CA LEU A 136 12.11 -9.30 4.59
C LEU A 136 13.62 -9.54 4.72
N TYR A 137 14.39 -9.31 3.65
CA TYR A 137 15.81 -9.64 3.55
C TYR A 137 16.69 -8.75 4.43
N GLU A 138 16.38 -7.47 4.54
CA GLU A 138 17.20 -6.53 5.30
C GLU A 138 16.79 -6.40 6.76
N ASN A 139 15.65 -6.99 7.15
CA ASN A 139 14.99 -6.64 8.41
C ASN A 139 14.59 -7.84 9.26
N VAL A 140 14.61 -9.07 8.73
CA VAL A 140 14.44 -10.29 9.51
C VAL A 140 15.82 -10.88 9.86
N PRO A 141 16.25 -10.85 11.13
CA PRO A 141 17.60 -11.25 11.53
C PRO A 141 17.96 -12.72 11.23
N LEU A 142 16.97 -13.59 10.96
CA LEU A 142 17.15 -15.02 10.71
C LEU A 142 17.16 -15.44 9.22
N LEU A 143 16.89 -14.55 8.26
CA LEU A 143 16.82 -14.93 6.84
C LEU A 143 18.17 -14.93 6.11
N GLY A 144 19.17 -14.20 6.62
CA GLY A 144 20.51 -14.12 6.01
C GLY A 144 21.18 -15.49 5.75
N PRO A 145 21.20 -16.43 6.70
CA PRO A 145 21.83 -17.75 6.51
C PRO A 145 21.10 -18.65 5.51
N ILE A 146 19.76 -18.57 5.46
CA ILE A 146 18.91 -19.41 4.60
C ILE A 146 19.07 -18.97 3.13
N ILE A 147 19.13 -17.67 2.88
CA ILE A 147 19.31 -17.11 1.53
C ILE A 147 20.73 -17.35 1.01
N ARG A 148 21.76 -17.26 1.89
CA ARG A 148 23.13 -17.64 1.52
C ARG A 148 23.20 -19.10 1.06
N LYS A 149 22.47 -20.00 1.73
CA LYS A 149 22.33 -21.41 1.30
C LYS A 149 21.56 -21.57 -0.01
N LEU A 150 20.53 -20.77 -0.26
CA LEU A 150 19.78 -20.81 -1.52
C LEU A 150 20.60 -20.27 -2.70
N LYS A 151 21.33 -19.16 -2.53
CA LYS A 151 22.26 -18.63 -3.54
C LYS A 151 23.41 -19.60 -3.84
N GLN A 152 23.92 -20.31 -2.85
CA GLN A 152 24.91 -21.39 -3.06
C GLN A 152 24.34 -22.58 -3.83
N ARG A 153 23.03 -22.84 -3.73
CA ARG A 153 22.35 -23.92 -4.45
C ARG A 153 21.88 -23.54 -5.85
N LEU A 154 21.58 -22.27 -6.07
CA LEU A 154 21.19 -21.69 -7.36
C LEU A 154 22.39 -21.12 -8.14
N GLY A 155 23.61 -21.26 -7.58
CA GLY A 155 24.89 -21.04 -8.25
C GLY A 155 25.33 -22.24 -9.10
N GLN A 156 24.36 -22.89 -9.77
CA GLN A 156 24.48 -23.62 -11.03
C GLN A 156 23.21 -23.30 -11.85
#